data_AF-S8DD92-F1
#
_entry.id   AF-S8DD92-F1
#
_cell.length_a   1.000
_cell.length_b   1.000
_cell.length_c   1.000
_cell.angle_alpha   90.00
_cell.angle_beta   90.00
_cell.angle_gamma   90.00
#
_symmetry.space_group_name_H-M   'P 1'
#
loop_
_entity.id
_entity.type
_entity.pdbx_description
1 polymer ?
#
loop_
_entity_poly.entity_id
_entity_poly.type
_entity_poly.pdbx_seq_one_letter_code
_entity_poly.pdbx_strand_id
1 'polypeptide(L)'
;PVKRVSGGSAAKVCQADKCGVDLTEAKIYHRRHKVCEQHAKAAAVVVAGICQRFCQQCSRFHEVSEFDEAKRSCRRRLAGHNERRRK
;
A
#
# COMPACT_ATOMS: atom_id res chain seq x y z
N PRO A 1 -5.96 25.64 -32.08
CA PRO A 1 -4.90 25.16 -31.16
C PRO A 1 -5.32 23.89 -30.41
N VAL A 2 -5.12 22.73 -31.05
CA VAL A 2 -5.37 21.40 -30.48
C VAL A 2 -4.16 21.02 -29.61
N LYS A 3 -4.38 21.02 -28.29
CA LYS A 3 -3.37 20.67 -27.29
C LYS A 3 -3.20 19.14 -27.26
N ARG A 4 -2.16 18.68 -27.94
CA ARG A 4 -1.58 17.33 -27.77
C ARG A 4 -0.85 17.29 -26.42
N VAL A 5 -1.25 16.40 -25.52
CA VAL A 5 -0.42 15.99 -24.37
C VAL A 5 -0.05 14.53 -24.55
N SER A 6 1.24 14.33 -24.79
CA SER A 6 1.96 13.08 -24.84
C SER A 6 2.24 12.59 -23.41
N GLY A 7 2.18 11.28 -23.18
CA GLY A 7 2.78 10.62 -22.00
C GLY A 7 1.76 10.08 -21.00
N GLY A 8 1.56 8.77 -21.03
CA GLY A 8 0.60 8.05 -20.19
C GLY A 8 0.81 8.31 -18.70
N SER A 9 0.00 9.19 -18.13
CA SER A 9 -0.23 9.21 -16.70
C SER A 9 -1.18 8.07 -16.37
N ALA A 10 -0.63 6.87 -16.18
CA ALA A 10 -1.36 5.76 -15.58
C ALA A 10 -2.09 6.31 -14.34
N ALA A 11 -3.42 6.25 -14.35
CA ALA A 11 -4.28 6.88 -13.35
C ALA A 11 -3.68 6.72 -11.95
N LYS A 12 -3.45 7.82 -11.25
CA LYS A 12 -2.88 7.85 -9.90
C LYS A 12 -3.96 7.46 -8.89
N VAL A 13 -4.67 6.37 -9.11
CA VAL A 13 -5.75 5.93 -8.21
C VAL A 13 -5.23 4.92 -7.19
N CYS A 14 -5.89 4.84 -6.05
CA CYS A 14 -5.63 3.79 -5.08
C CYS A 14 -5.93 2.41 -5.68
N GLN A 15 -5.02 1.45 -5.48
CA GLN A 15 -5.15 0.09 -6.00
C GLN A 15 -6.14 -0.82 -5.23
N ALA A 16 -6.73 -0.33 -4.14
CA ALA A 16 -7.74 -1.06 -3.40
C ALA A 16 -9.03 -1.19 -4.22
N ASP A 17 -9.63 -2.38 -4.17
CA ASP A 17 -10.87 -2.70 -4.87
C ASP A 17 -11.96 -1.70 -4.48
N LYS A 18 -12.69 -1.21 -5.48
CA LYS A 18 -13.78 -0.23 -5.31
C LYS A 18 -13.39 1.09 -4.64
N CYS A 19 -12.10 1.38 -4.44
CA CYS A 19 -11.67 2.63 -3.82
C CYS A 19 -11.76 3.81 -4.78
N GLY A 20 -11.09 3.72 -5.94
CA GLY A 20 -11.12 4.78 -6.97
C GLY A 20 -10.57 6.15 -6.54
N VAL A 21 -10.09 6.32 -5.30
CA VAL A 21 -9.60 7.60 -4.78
C VAL A 21 -8.44 8.09 -5.64
N ASP A 22 -8.60 9.30 -6.18
CA ASP A 22 -7.54 10.00 -6.89
C ASP A 22 -6.43 10.39 -5.91
N LEU A 23 -5.19 10.09 -6.29
CA LEU A 23 -3.99 10.40 -5.51
C LEU A 23 -3.21 11.56 -6.14
N THR A 24 -3.73 12.26 -7.16
CA THR A 24 -2.99 13.31 -7.87
C THR A 24 -2.50 14.39 -6.90
N GLU A 25 -3.34 14.78 -5.94
CA GLU A 25 -3.03 15.75 -4.88
C GLU A 25 -2.52 15.10 -3.57
N ALA A 26 -2.43 13.76 -3.51
CA ALA A 26 -1.97 13.09 -2.30
C ALA A 26 -0.46 13.31 -2.05
N LYS A 27 -0.02 13.05 -0.81
CA LYS A 27 1.41 13.07 -0.46
C LYS A 27 2.20 12.14 -1.38
N ILE A 28 3.45 12.50 -1.70
CA ILE A 28 4.32 11.77 -2.65
C ILE A 28 4.41 10.28 -2.30
N TYR A 29 4.48 9.95 -1.00
CA TYR A 29 4.47 8.56 -0.51
C TYR A 29 3.25 7.78 -1.03
N HIS A 30 2.05 8.30 -0.80
CA HIS A 30 0.78 7.68 -1.24
C HIS A 30 0.71 7.53 -2.76
N ARG A 31 1.14 8.57 -3.50
CA ARG A 31 1.25 8.54 -4.97
C ARG A 31 2.20 7.46 -5.48
N ARG A 32 3.36 7.33 -4.86
CA ARG A 32 4.40 6.36 -5.24
C ARG A 32 3.92 4.92 -5.03
N HIS A 33 3.21 4.68 -3.93
CA HIS A 33 2.74 3.35 -3.54
C HIS A 33 1.31 3.03 -3.97
N LYS A 34 0.66 3.94 -4.71
CA LYS A 34 -0.73 3.81 -5.21
C LYS A 34 -1.71 3.38 -4.11
N VAL A 35 -1.61 4.05 -2.96
CA VAL A 35 -2.42 3.76 -1.77
C VAL A 35 -2.87 5.08 -1.14
N CYS A 36 -4.16 5.21 -0.82
CA CYS A 36 -4.67 6.39 -0.12
C CYS A 36 -4.36 6.33 1.38
N GLU A 37 -4.49 7.45 2.08
CA GLU A 37 -4.15 7.51 3.51
C GLU A 37 -5.03 6.56 4.36
N GLN A 38 -6.29 6.37 3.96
CA GLN A 38 -7.21 5.42 4.61
C GLN A 38 -6.72 3.97 4.47
N HIS A 39 -6.43 3.51 3.26
CA HIS A 39 -6.00 2.14 3.01
C HIS A 39 -4.56 1.85 3.47
N ALA A 40 -3.72 2.87 3.62
CA ALA A 40 -2.41 2.72 4.26
C ALA A 40 -2.50 2.40 5.76
N LYS A 41 -3.62 2.76 6.41
CA LYS A 41 -3.89 2.56 7.85
C LYS A 41 -4.87 1.43 8.14
N ALA A 42 -5.66 1.02 7.14
CA ALA A 42 -6.67 -0.03 7.27
C ALA A 42 -6.07 -1.37 7.75
N ALA A 43 -6.85 -2.09 8.57
CA ALA A 43 -6.46 -3.41 9.05
C ALA A 43 -6.58 -4.49 7.96
N ALA A 44 -7.55 -4.34 7.06
CA ALA A 44 -7.76 -5.19 5.90
C ALA A 44 -8.35 -4.35 4.76
N VAL A 45 -7.95 -4.66 3.53
CA VAL A 45 -8.44 -4.09 2.27
C VAL A 45 -8.56 -5.21 1.25
N VAL A 46 -9.50 -5.11 0.31
CA VAL A 46 -9.51 -6.01 -0.84
C VAL A 46 -8.65 -5.39 -1.93
N VAL A 47 -7.73 -6.16 -2.51
CA VAL A 47 -6.93 -5.76 -3.67
C VAL A 47 -6.87 -6.97 -4.60
N ALA A 48 -7.34 -6.83 -5.84
CA ALA A 48 -7.40 -7.92 -6.81
C ALA A 48 -8.15 -9.16 -6.26
N GLY A 49 -9.24 -8.93 -5.52
CA GLY A 49 -10.06 -9.98 -4.92
C GLY A 49 -9.49 -10.65 -3.66
N ILE A 50 -8.32 -10.23 -3.18
CA ILE A 50 -7.66 -10.82 -2.01
C ILE A 50 -7.72 -9.86 -0.82
N CYS A 51 -8.00 -10.38 0.38
CA CYS A 51 -7.91 -9.62 1.63
C CYS A 51 -6.43 -9.39 1.99
N GLN A 52 -5.98 -8.16 1.80
CA GLN A 52 -4.61 -7.71 2.03
C GLN A 52 -4.54 -6.59 3.07
N ARG A 53 -3.35 -6.31 3.58
CA ARG A 53 -3.04 -5.18 4.46
C ARG A 53 -1.76 -4.51 3.98
N PHE A 54 -1.69 -3.18 4.10
CA PHE A 54 -0.51 -2.43 3.72
C PHE A 54 0.59 -2.54 4.78
N CYS A 55 1.74 -3.10 4.41
CA CYS A 55 2.90 -3.17 5.30
C CYS A 55 3.71 -1.87 5.20
N GLN A 56 3.77 -1.09 6.26
CA GLN A 56 4.53 0.18 6.30
C GLN A 56 6.03 -0.01 6.06
N GLN A 57 6.56 -1.16 6.48
CA GLN A 57 7.97 -1.49 6.33
C GLN A 57 8.32 -1.87 4.88
N CYS A 58 7.48 -2.66 4.24
CA CYS A 58 7.69 -3.08 2.84
C CYS A 58 7.16 -2.07 1.83
N SER A 59 6.28 -1.15 2.26
CA SER A 59 5.50 -0.25 1.41
C SER A 59 4.76 -0.97 0.29
N ARG A 60 4.18 -2.14 0.62
CA ARG A 60 3.45 -3.05 -0.28
C ARG A 60 2.27 -3.70 0.46
N PHE A 61 1.27 -4.12 -0.31
CA PHE A 61 0.19 -4.97 0.20
C PHE A 61 0.67 -6.42 0.32
N HIS A 62 0.31 -7.04 1.44
CA HIS A 62 0.52 -8.45 1.75
C HIS A 62 -0.81 -9.03 2.21
N GLU A 63 -1.02 -10.34 2.06
CA GLU A 63 -2.21 -10.98 2.61
C GLU A 63 -2.32 -10.74 4.11
N VAL A 64 -3.55 -10.59 4.63
CA VAL A 64 -3.77 -10.36 6.07
C VAL A 64 -3.14 -11.48 6.91
N SER A 65 -3.11 -12.71 6.40
CA SER A 65 -2.47 -13.87 7.01
C SER A 65 -0.95 -13.75 7.22
N GLU A 66 -0.27 -12.83 6.49
CA GLU A 66 1.15 -12.54 6.67
C GLU A 66 1.45 -11.57 7.82
N PHE A 67 0.43 -11.10 8.54
CA PHE A 67 0.57 -10.20 9.68
C PHE A 67 0.26 -10.91 10.99
N ASP A 68 0.89 -10.45 12.07
CA ASP A 68 0.35 -10.65 13.42
C ASP A 68 -0.59 -9.48 13.68
N GLU A 69 -1.84 -9.73 14.08
CA GLU A 69 -2.90 -8.69 14.19
C GLU A 69 -2.45 -7.47 15.01
N ALA A 70 -1.60 -7.70 16.01
CA ALA A 70 -1.00 -6.69 16.87
C ALA A 70 0.06 -5.78 16.18
N LYS A 71 0.49 -6.07 14.96
CA LYS A 71 1.61 -5.37 14.28
C LYS A 71 1.24 -4.92 12.86
N ARG A 72 1.74 -3.73 12.49
CA ARG A 72 1.52 -3.09 11.18
C ARG A 72 2.57 -3.47 10.12
N SER A 73 3.42 -4.44 10.44
CA SER A 73 4.49 -4.95 9.57
C SER A 73 4.30 -6.46 9.39
N CYS A 74 4.54 -6.97 8.18
CA CYS A 74 4.44 -8.40 7.92
C CYS A 74 5.47 -9.21 8.72
N ARG A 75 5.14 -10.47 9.03
CA ARG A 75 5.95 -11.41 9.82
C ARG A 75 7.38 -11.54 9.30
N ARG A 76 7.54 -11.54 7.97
CA ARG A 76 8.85 -11.64 7.30
C ARG A 76 9.82 -10.52 7.72
N ARG A 77 9.35 -9.27 7.83
CA ARG A 77 10.17 -8.13 8.28
C ARG A 77 10.46 -8.21 9.77
N LEU A 78 9.48 -8.66 10.56
CA LEU A 78 9.60 -8.75 12.01
C LEU A 78 10.62 -9.81 12.45
N ALA A 79 10.67 -10.96 11.78
CA ALA A 79 11.64 -12.02 12.05
C ALA A 79 13.09 -11.49 12.02
N GLY A 80 13.44 -10.70 10.99
CA GLY A 80 14.76 -10.07 10.88
C GLY A 80 15.04 -8.95 11.90
N HIS A 81 14.03 -8.38 12.56
CA HIS A 81 14.24 -7.48 13.70
C HIS A 81 14.52 -8.25 14.99
N ASN A 82 13.77 -9.31 15.26
CA ASN A 82 13.93 -10.10 16.48
C ASN A 82 15.30 -10.81 16.52
N GLU A 83 15.76 -11.31 15.39
CA GLU A 83 17.06 -12.00 15.29
C GLU A 83 18.23 -11.06 15.62
N ARG A 84 18.18 -9.80 15.17
CA ARG A 84 19.17 -8.76 15.51
C ARG A 84 19.12 -8.28 16.95
N ARG A 85 17.99 -8.45 17.64
CA ARG A 85 17.81 -8.08 19.07
C ARG A 85 18.16 -9.20 20.03
N ARG A 86 18.30 -10.44 19.55
CA ARG A 86 18.75 -11.60 20.34
C ARG A 86 20.27 -11.72 20.44
N LYS A 87 21.02 -10.86 19.76
CA LYS A 87 22.47 -10.72 19.86
C LYS A 87 22.80 -9.45 20.64
#